data_AF-A0A964J718-F1
#
_entry.id   AF-A0A964J718-F1
#
_cell.length_a   1.000
_cell.length_b   1.000
_cell.length_c   1.000
_cell.angle_alpha   90.00
_cell.angle_beta   90.00
_cell.angle_gamma   90.00
#
_symmetry.space_group_name_H-M   'P 1'
#
loop_
_entity.id
_entity.type
_entity.pdbx_description
1 polymer ?
#
loop_
_entity_poly.entity_id
_entity_poly.type
_entity_poly.pdbx_seq_one_letter_code
_entity_poly.pdbx_strand_id
1 'polypeptide(L)'
;MHRIWIFLGALAGLSGVTMAAAGAWIWQALGPAASGLVQTATQMQMSHALALLFCGLSAERTGRGHWAAASFALGILVFCGGLYL
;
A
#
# COMPACT_ATOMS: atom_id res chain seq x y z
N MET A 1 15.65 13.28 -3.87
CA MET A 1 14.47 12.56 -4.40
C MET A 1 14.04 11.35 -3.57
N HIS A 2 14.78 10.88 -2.55
CA HIS A 2 14.37 9.71 -1.75
C HIS A 2 13.16 9.98 -0.82
N ARG A 3 13.02 11.22 -0.32
CA ARG A 3 11.94 11.62 0.60
C ARG A 3 10.54 11.46 0.01
N ILE A 4 10.39 11.57 -1.31
CA ILE A 4 9.08 11.39 -1.96
C ILE A 4 8.60 9.94 -1.83
N TRP A 5 9.51 8.96 -1.90
CA TRP A 5 9.18 7.55 -1.73
C TRP A 5 8.78 7.23 -0.29
N ILE A 6 9.46 7.84 0.68
CA ILE A 6 9.10 7.72 2.10
C ILE A 6 7.73 8.34 2.35
N PHE A 7 7.46 9.54 1.79
CA PHE A 7 6.16 10.19 1.90
C PHE A 7 5.04 9.36 1.25
N LEU A 8 5.25 8.84 0.04
CA LEU A 8 4.30 7.98 -0.65
C LEU A 8 4.08 6.66 0.10
N GLY A 9 5.14 6.06 0.66
CA GLY A 9 5.03 4.86 1.50
C GLY A 9 4.24 5.12 2.79
N ALA A 10 4.45 6.28 3.42
CA ALA A 10 3.68 6.69 4.59
C ALA A 10 2.20 6.94 4.25
N LEU A 11 1.90 7.58 3.11
CA LEU A 11 0.53 7.80 2.64
C LEU A 11 -0.17 6.47 2.33
N ALA A 12 0.52 5.54 1.65
CA ALA A 12 0.01 4.21 1.36
C ALA A 12 -0.21 3.38 2.64
N GLY A 13 0.68 3.55 3.63
CA GLY A 13 0.53 2.93 4.95
C GLY A 13 -0.68 3.49 5.69
N LEU A 14 -0.86 4.82 5.69
CA LEU A 14 -2.02 5.48 6.27
C LEU A 14 -3.31 4.95 5.65
N SER A 15 -3.39 4.87 4.31
CA SER A 15 -4.59 4.34 3.64
C SER A 15 -4.86 2.88 4.02
N GLY A 16 -3.82 2.04 4.10
CA GLY A 16 -3.97 0.65 4.54
C GLY A 16 -4.47 0.52 5.98
N VAL A 17 -3.99 1.36 6.89
CA VAL A 17 -4.49 1.42 8.28
C VAL A 17 -5.94 1.89 8.32
N THR A 18 -6.31 2.90 7.54
CA THR A 18 -7.70 3.37 7.45
C THR A 18 -8.62 2.29 6.90
N MET A 19 -8.20 1.55 5.87
CA MET A 19 -8.96 0.40 5.35
C MET A 19 -9.12 -0.71 6.38
N ALA A 20 -8.04 -1.07 7.09
CA ALA A 20 -8.10 -2.08 8.14
C ALA A 20 -9.05 -1.67 9.27
N ALA A 21 -8.96 -0.42 9.72
CA ALA A 21 -9.82 0.13 10.75
C ALA A 21 -11.28 0.14 10.29
N ALA A 22 -11.57 0.68 9.10
CA ALA A 22 -12.92 0.72 8.53
C ALA A 22 -13.49 -0.70 8.32
N GLY A 23 -12.65 -1.63 7.86
CA GLY A 23 -12.98 -3.05 7.70
C GLY A 23 -13.48 -3.67 9.00
N ALA A 24 -12.83 -3.39 10.14
CA ALA A 24 -13.26 -3.92 11.43
C ALA A 24 -14.70 -3.55 11.81
N TRP A 25 -15.19 -2.37 11.39
CA TRP A 25 -16.56 -1.91 11.64
C TRP A 25 -17.55 -2.41 10.57
N ILE A 26 -17.11 -2.51 9.32
CA ILE A 26 -17.98 -2.74 8.16
C ILE A 26 -18.04 -4.23 7.75
N TRP A 27 -17.05 -5.06 8.09
CA TRP A 27 -16.96 -6.46 7.68
C TRP A 27 -18.13 -7.33 8.13
N GLN A 28 -18.80 -7.00 9.23
CA GLN A 28 -20.00 -7.74 9.67
C GLN A 28 -21.24 -7.43 8.83
N ALA A 29 -21.27 -6.25 8.19
CA ALA A 29 -22.33 -5.83 7.28
C ALA A 29 -22.06 -6.28 5.82
N LEU A 30 -20.79 -6.56 5.49
CA LEU A 30 -20.39 -7.08 4.18
C LEU A 30 -20.52 -8.61 4.17
N GLY A 31 -21.11 -9.17 3.10
CA GLY A 31 -21.13 -10.61 2.91
C GLY A 31 -19.72 -11.23 2.85
N PRO A 32 -19.57 -12.55 3.07
CA PRO A 32 -18.27 -13.23 3.24
C PRO A 32 -17.28 -13.01 2.08
N ALA A 33 -17.80 -12.89 0.86
CA ALA A 33 -16.97 -12.66 -0.33
C ALA A 33 -16.37 -11.25 -0.36
N ALA A 34 -17.16 -10.24 0.02
CA ALA A 34 -16.73 -8.85 0.03
C ALA A 34 -15.76 -8.57 1.18
N SER A 35 -15.98 -9.17 2.36
CA SER A 35 -15.05 -9.05 3.49
C SER A 35 -13.69 -9.66 3.17
N GLY A 36 -13.66 -10.85 2.54
CA GLY A 36 -12.42 -11.47 2.07
C GLY A 36 -11.65 -10.60 1.08
N LEU A 37 -12.34 -10.01 0.09
CA LEU A 37 -11.72 -9.11 -0.89
C LEU A 37 -11.09 -7.87 -0.22
N VAL A 38 -11.81 -7.21 0.69
CA VAL A 38 -11.30 -6.05 1.44
C VAL A 38 -10.11 -6.42 2.30
N GLN A 39 -10.12 -7.60 2.93
CA GLN A 39 -9.00 -8.08 3.73
C GLN A 39 -7.75 -8.32 2.86
N THR A 40 -7.90 -8.98 1.70
CA THR A 40 -6.81 -9.15 0.74
C THR A 40 -6.29 -7.81 0.22
N ALA A 41 -7.18 -6.89 -0.15
CA ALA A 41 -6.82 -5.55 -0.60
C ALA A 41 -5.99 -4.79 0.45
N THR A 42 -6.45 -4.84 1.70
CA THR A 42 -5.78 -4.19 2.84
C THR A 42 -4.39 -4.80 3.07
N GLN A 43 -4.26 -6.13 3.05
CA GLN A 43 -2.98 -6.82 3.24
C GLN A 43 -1.98 -6.49 2.13
N MET A 44 -2.45 -6.44 0.87
CA MET A 44 -1.62 -6.09 -0.28
C MET A 44 -1.18 -4.62 -0.22
N GLN A 45 -2.08 -3.70 0.12
CA GLN A 45 -1.77 -2.27 0.29
C GLN A 45 -0.69 -2.07 1.36
N MET A 46 -0.85 -2.70 2.53
CA MET A 46 0.13 -2.61 3.62
C MET A 46 1.50 -3.19 3.22
N SER A 47 1.51 -4.30 2.49
CA SER A 47 2.75 -4.91 2.00
C SER A 47 3.51 -3.99 1.03
N HIS A 48 2.79 -3.36 0.10
CA HIS A 48 3.38 -2.39 -0.82
C HIS A 48 3.86 -1.12 -0.10
N ALA A 49 3.11 -0.63 0.89
CA ALA A 49 3.49 0.53 1.69
C ALA A 49 4.82 0.32 2.40
N LEU A 50 4.98 -0.84 3.07
CA LEU A 50 6.23 -1.23 3.72
C LEU A 50 7.38 -1.35 2.71
N ALA A 51 7.14 -2.04 1.60
CA ALA A 51 8.15 -2.19 0.56
C ALA A 51 8.61 -0.84 -0.01
N LEU A 52 7.67 0.09 -0.24
CA LEU A 52 7.96 1.43 -0.75
C LEU A 52 8.76 2.26 0.27
N LEU A 53 8.44 2.16 1.56
CA LEU A 53 9.20 2.77 2.66
C LEU A 53 10.64 2.24 2.70
N PHE A 54 10.84 0.92 2.67
CA PHE A 54 12.16 0.31 2.64
C PHE A 54 12.96 0.70 1.39
N CYS A 55 12.32 0.74 0.22
CA CYS A 55 12.96 1.20 -1.02
C CYS A 55 13.31 2.69 -0.97
N GLY A 56 12.46 3.52 -0.38
CA GLY A 56 12.73 4.94 -0.18
C GLY A 56 13.93 5.20 0.73
N LEU A 57 14.05 4.44 1.82
CA LEU A 57 15.20 4.49 2.72
C LEU A 57 16.48 3.96 2.05
N SER A 58 16.39 2.87 1.28
CA SER A 58 17.55 2.31 0.57
C SER A 58 17.99 3.18 -0.62
N ALA A 59 17.08 3.98 -1.19
CA ALA A 59 17.39 4.92 -2.26
C ALA A 59 18.31 6.06 -1.81
N GLU A 60 18.36 6.37 -0.52
CA GLU A 60 19.32 7.32 0.04
C GLU A 60 20.75 6.78 -0.01
N ARG A 61 20.92 5.46 0.10
CA ARG A 61 22.22 4.79 0.09
C ARG A 61 22.64 4.29 -1.29
N THR A 62 21.66 3.96 -2.15
CA THR A 62 21.92 3.37 -3.46
C THR A 62 20.98 3.97 -4.50
N GLY A 63 21.49 4.45 -5.65
CA GLY A 63 20.64 4.99 -6.71
C GLY A 63 19.61 3.99 -7.28
N ARG A 64 19.85 2.68 -7.08
CA ARG A 64 18.95 1.59 -7.51
C ARG A 64 17.65 1.52 -6.70
N GLY A 65 17.62 2.08 -5.49
CA GLY A 65 16.41 2.11 -4.66
C GLY A 65 15.27 2.91 -5.31
N HIS A 66 15.58 3.88 -6.18
CA HIS A 66 14.57 4.63 -6.92
C HIS A 66 13.78 3.77 -7.91
N TRP A 67 14.43 2.83 -8.62
CA TRP A 67 13.76 1.93 -9.56
C TRP A 67 12.83 0.96 -8.83
N ALA A 68 13.31 0.40 -7.71
CA ALA A 68 12.49 -0.47 -6.87
C ALA A 68 11.29 0.28 -6.26
N ALA A 69 11.49 1.50 -5.77
CA ALA A 69 10.42 2.34 -5.25
C ALA A 69 9.38 2.67 -6.35
N ALA A 70 9.83 3.01 -7.56
CA ALA A 70 8.93 3.26 -8.69
C ALA A 70 8.10 2.02 -9.04
N SER A 71 8.68 0.82 -9.07
CA SER A 71 7.92 -0.41 -9.35
C SER A 71 6.86 -0.71 -8.28
N PHE A 72 7.16 -0.46 -6.99
CA PHE A 72 6.16 -0.64 -5.93
C PHE A 72 5.06 0.43 -5.99
N ALA A 73 5.40 1.68 -6.29
CA ALA A 73 4.40 2.73 -6.49
C ALA A 73 3.46 2.42 -7.67
N LEU A 74 4.00 1.91 -8.78
CA LEU A 74 3.19 1.42 -9.90
C LEU A 74 2.32 0.22 -9.50
N GLY A 75 2.84 -0.71 -8.70
CA GLY A 75 2.07 -1.82 -8.14
C GLY A 75 0.86 -1.35 -7.34
N ILE A 76 1.02 -0.33 -6.49
CA ILE A 76 -0.10 0.29 -5.76
C ILE A 76 -1.14 0.86 -6.74
N LEU A 77 -0.73 1.57 -7.78
CA LEU A 77 -1.66 2.18 -8.73
C LEU A 77 -2.42 1.15 -9.59
N VAL A 78 -1.73 0.12 -10.10
CA VAL A 78 -2.32 -0.86 -11.02
C VAL A 78 -3.13 -1.91 -10.26
N PHE A 79 -2.65 -2.36 -9.10
CA PHE A 79 -3.30 -3.44 -8.35
C PHE A 79 -4.26 -2.89 -7.30
N CYS A 80 -3.76 -2.05 -6.40
CA CYS A 80 -4.59 -1.50 -5.33
C CYS A 80 -5.55 -0.43 -5.86
N GLY A 81 -5.13 0.37 -6.86
CA GLY A 81 -6.00 1.28 -7.60
C GLY A 81 -7.16 0.58 -8.30
N GLY A 82 -6.90 -0.58 -8.92
CA GLY A 82 -7.93 -1.39 -9.58
C GLY A 82 -8.94 -2.03 -8.62
N LEU A 83 -8.63 -2.16 -7.33
CA LEU A 83 -9.55 -2.62 -6.29
C LEU A 83 -10.52 -1.53 -5.80
N TYR A 84 -10.27 -0.25 -6.13
CA TYR A 84 -11.15 0.87 -5.78
C TYR A 84 -12.18 1.23 -6.85
N LEU A 85 -12.05 0.65 -8.07
CA LEU A 85 -13.01 0.77 -9.17
C LEU A 85 -13.96 -0.42 -9.18
#